data_AF-A0A972ZV35-F1
#
_entry.id   AF-A0A972ZV35-F1
#
_cell.length_a   1.000
_cell.length_b   1.000
_cell.length_c   1.000
_cell.angle_alpha   90.00
_cell.angle_beta   90.00
_cell.angle_gamma   90.00
#
_symmetry.space_group_name_H-M   'P 1'
#
loop_
_entity.id
_entity.type
_entity.pdbx_description
1 polymer ?
#
loop_
_entity_poly.entity_id
_entity_poly.type
_entity_poly.pdbx_seq_one_letter_code
_entity_poly.pdbx_strand_id
1 'polypeptide(L)'
;MATPSSSPSPNDPSPRAVSLPSAPILVAGFRQAALLTTDGELVVLLRADAATKVGENPIIVCHGATTARRLGVKSVVAVDILELFAFVRPAEFCLPTPRGIASAVGLEPADTLEDQALGLAEAAQRLLGQLADPQYSDREDASHIAMTMARSGWPWGPVV
;
A
#
# COMPACT_ATOMS: atom_id res chain seq x y z
N MET A 1 -36.97 -3.98 33.84
CA MET A 1 -35.68 -4.70 33.88
C MET A 1 -34.81 -4.08 32.81
N ALA A 2 -34.03 -3.06 33.16
CA ALA A 2 -33.23 -2.28 32.21
C ALA A 2 -31.79 -2.80 32.21
N THR A 3 -31.26 -3.14 31.04
CA THR A 3 -29.85 -3.50 30.81
C THR A 3 -28.99 -2.24 30.93
N PRO A 4 -27.81 -2.29 31.61
CA PRO A 4 -26.92 -1.16 31.61
C PRO A 4 -26.18 -1.08 30.28
N SER A 5 -26.26 0.08 29.61
CA SER A 5 -25.34 0.46 28.55
C SER A 5 -23.97 0.72 29.17
N SER A 6 -22.99 -0.14 28.89
CA SER A 6 -21.60 0.10 29.26
C SER A 6 -21.02 1.14 28.31
N SER A 7 -20.73 2.34 28.83
CA SER A 7 -19.88 3.31 28.13
C SER A 7 -18.46 2.77 27.98
N PRO A 8 -17.79 2.97 26.84
CA PRO A 8 -16.40 2.57 26.68
C PRO A 8 -15.49 3.39 27.61
N SER A 9 -14.58 2.69 28.31
CA SER A 9 -13.61 3.28 29.23
C SER A 9 -12.62 4.19 28.48
N PRO A 10 -12.17 5.32 29.07
CA PRO A 10 -11.28 6.30 28.44
C PRO A 10 -9.83 5.82 28.23
N ASN A 11 -9.56 4.52 28.40
CA ASN A 11 -8.23 3.94 28.38
C ASN A 11 -8.11 2.76 27.40
N ASP A 12 -9.07 2.62 26.48
CA ASP A 12 -8.89 1.72 25.34
C ASP A 12 -7.83 2.34 24.44
N PRO A 13 -6.70 1.66 24.15
CA PRO A 13 -5.70 2.20 23.24
C PRO A 13 -6.36 2.29 21.86
N SER A 14 -6.73 3.51 21.45
CA SER A 14 -7.16 3.77 20.08
C SER A 14 -6.10 3.17 19.14
N PRO A 15 -6.50 2.36 18.14
CA PRO A 15 -5.55 1.80 17.20
C PRO A 15 -4.73 2.95 16.63
N ARG A 16 -3.41 2.89 16.83
CA ARG A 16 -2.49 3.92 16.37
C ARG A 16 -2.65 4.01 14.86
N ALA A 17 -3.14 5.15 14.37
CA ALA A 17 -3.37 5.35 12.95
C ALA A 17 -2.07 5.07 12.19
N VAL A 18 -2.15 4.13 11.25
CA VAL A 18 -1.02 3.74 10.41
C VAL A 18 -0.90 4.76 9.27
N SER A 19 0.31 5.28 9.08
CA SER A 19 0.61 6.21 7.99
C SER A 19 1.23 5.48 6.81
N LEU A 20 0.79 5.81 5.60
CA LEU A 20 1.49 5.39 4.38
C LEU A 20 2.76 6.25 4.19
N PRO A 21 3.75 5.76 3.42
CA PRO A 21 4.83 6.59 2.92
C PRO A 21 4.24 7.80 2.18
N SER A 22 4.86 8.98 2.32
CA SER A 22 4.47 10.20 1.60
C SER A 22 4.85 10.10 0.12
N ALA A 23 4.19 9.21 -0.60
CA ALA A 23 4.35 8.96 -2.02
C ALA A 23 2.97 8.77 -2.66
N PRO A 24 2.74 9.26 -3.89
CA PRO A 24 1.49 9.00 -4.58
C PRO A 24 1.34 7.52 -4.91
N ILE A 25 0.12 7.08 -5.21
CA ILE A 25 -0.17 5.71 -5.68
C ILE A 25 -0.54 5.78 -7.16
N LEU A 26 0.06 4.92 -7.98
CA LEU A 26 -0.25 4.85 -9.40
C LEU A 26 -0.62 3.44 -9.84
N VAL A 27 -1.74 3.37 -10.57
CA VAL A 27 -2.19 2.15 -11.26
C VAL A 27 -2.19 2.41 -12.77
N ALA A 28 -1.23 1.81 -13.47
CA ALA A 28 -1.12 1.93 -14.92
C ALA A 28 -2.04 0.94 -15.64
N GLY A 29 -2.95 1.44 -16.48
CA GLY A 29 -3.69 0.66 -17.47
C GLY A 29 -2.98 0.61 -18.83
N PHE A 30 -3.71 0.24 -19.90
CA PHE A 30 -3.15 0.17 -21.25
C PHE A 30 -2.98 1.54 -21.93
N ARG A 31 -3.93 2.46 -21.72
CA ARG A 31 -3.96 3.78 -22.38
C ARG A 31 -3.85 4.95 -21.41
N GLN A 32 -4.20 4.72 -20.16
CA GLN A 32 -4.29 5.71 -19.10
C GLN A 32 -3.77 5.11 -17.79
N ALA A 33 -3.53 5.95 -16.80
CA ALA A 33 -3.23 5.55 -15.43
C ALA A 33 -4.09 6.36 -14.47
N ALA A 34 -4.44 5.76 -13.33
CA ALA A 34 -4.96 6.51 -12.19
C ALA A 34 -3.79 6.85 -11.26
N LEU A 35 -3.78 8.10 -10.79
CA LEU A 35 -2.83 8.62 -9.81
C LEU A 35 -3.63 9.14 -8.61
N LEU A 36 -3.43 8.53 -7.45
CA LEU A 36 -3.86 9.07 -6.17
C LEU A 36 -2.71 9.89 -5.59
N THR A 37 -2.89 11.19 -5.44
CA THR A 37 -1.88 12.10 -4.89
C THR A 37 -1.74 11.91 -3.38
N THR A 38 -0.66 12.41 -2.80
CA THR A 38 -0.46 12.41 -1.34
C THR A 38 -1.49 13.23 -0.57
N ASP A 39 -2.14 14.20 -1.26
CA ASP A 39 -3.21 15.02 -0.69
C ASP A 39 -4.59 14.35 -0.82
N GLY A 40 -4.65 13.14 -1.39
CA GLY A 40 -5.87 12.35 -1.54
C GLY A 40 -6.68 12.65 -2.80
N GLU A 41 -6.13 13.43 -3.75
CA GLU A 41 -6.80 13.69 -5.03
C GLU A 41 -6.60 12.53 -6.00
N LEU A 42 -7.67 12.09 -6.65
CA LEU A 42 -7.63 11.03 -7.64
C LEU A 42 -7.71 11.62 -9.06
N VAL A 43 -6.68 11.39 -9.85
CA VAL A 43 -6.53 11.95 -11.20
C VAL A 43 -6.30 10.84 -12.22
N VAL A 44 -7.06 10.88 -13.32
CA VAL A 44 -6.83 10.02 -14.48
C VAL A 44 -5.92 10.74 -15.47
N LEU A 45 -4.83 10.11 -15.82
CA LEU A 45 -3.81 10.63 -16.72
C LEU A 45 -3.71 9.77 -17.97
N LEU A 46 -3.49 10.40 -19.13
CA LEU A 46 -3.05 9.65 -20.29
C LEU A 46 -1.68 9.03 -20.02
N ARG A 47 -1.36 7.93 -20.72
CA ARG A 47 -0.09 7.21 -20.54
C ARG A 47 1.15 8.12 -20.59
N ALA A 48 1.17 9.08 -21.52
CA ALA A 48 2.29 10.00 -21.67
C ALA A 48 2.45 10.91 -20.44
N ASP A 49 1.35 11.47 -19.93
CA ASP A 49 1.37 12.33 -18.75
C ASP A 49 1.74 11.53 -17.50
N ALA A 50 1.20 10.31 -17.35
CA ALA A 50 1.55 9.40 -16.27
C ALA A 50 3.04 9.02 -16.29
N ALA A 51 3.63 8.83 -17.47
CA ALA A 51 5.07 8.58 -17.61
C ALA A 51 5.93 9.73 -17.07
N THR A 52 5.45 10.98 -17.16
CA THR A 52 6.16 12.14 -16.57
C THR A 52 6.13 12.16 -15.04
N LYS A 53 5.19 11.44 -14.40
CA LYS A 53 5.02 11.41 -12.94
C LYS A 53 5.92 10.39 -12.24
N VAL A 54 6.35 9.35 -12.95
CA VAL A 54 7.11 8.21 -12.38
C VAL A 54 8.63 8.36 -12.49
N GLY A 55 9.13 9.59 -12.57
CA GLY A 55 10.55 9.92 -12.75
C GLY A 55 11.43 9.53 -11.55
N GLU A 56 12.07 10.51 -10.91
CA GLU A 56 13.00 10.25 -9.79
C GLU A 56 12.30 10.12 -8.43
N ASN A 57 11.04 10.57 -8.34
CA ASN A 57 10.30 10.56 -7.08
C ASN A 57 9.71 9.16 -6.82
N PRO A 58 9.80 8.66 -5.57
CA PRO A 58 9.15 7.41 -5.18
C PRO A 58 7.64 7.43 -5.43
N ILE A 59 7.12 6.32 -5.93
CA ILE A 59 5.68 6.14 -6.17
C ILE A 59 5.25 4.74 -5.76
N ILE A 60 4.13 4.65 -5.05
CA ILE A 60 3.55 3.38 -4.65
C ILE A 60 2.87 2.75 -5.87
N VAL A 61 3.24 1.51 -6.16
CA VAL A 61 2.75 0.76 -7.32
C VAL A 61 2.54 -0.70 -6.94
N CYS A 62 1.75 -1.40 -7.75
CA CYS A 62 1.74 -2.85 -7.73
C CYS A 62 2.60 -3.35 -8.89
N HIS A 63 3.77 -3.91 -8.58
CA HIS A 63 4.74 -4.41 -9.55
C HIS A 63 5.42 -3.30 -10.38
N GLY A 64 6.57 -2.82 -9.92
CA GLY A 64 7.35 -1.74 -10.55
C GLY A 64 7.73 -2.01 -12.02
N ALA A 65 8.23 -3.21 -12.34
CA ALA A 65 8.62 -3.56 -13.70
C ALA A 65 7.42 -3.60 -14.68
N THR A 66 6.27 -4.13 -14.24
CA THR A 66 5.05 -4.12 -15.05
C THR A 66 4.54 -2.70 -15.26
N THR A 67 4.60 -1.86 -14.23
CA THR A 67 4.24 -0.45 -14.31
C THR A 67 5.13 0.31 -15.30
N ALA A 68 6.46 0.15 -15.21
CA ALA A 68 7.42 0.74 -16.13
C ALA A 68 7.12 0.37 -17.59
N ARG A 69 6.88 -0.92 -17.84
CA ARG A 69 6.53 -1.45 -19.17
C ARG A 69 5.23 -0.83 -19.71
N ARG A 70 4.19 -0.71 -18.88
CA ARG A 70 2.90 -0.12 -19.30
C ARG A 70 3.04 1.37 -19.64
N LEU A 71 3.84 2.10 -18.88
CA LEU A 71 4.09 3.52 -19.13
C LEU A 71 5.09 3.76 -20.27
N GLY A 72 5.88 2.75 -20.65
CA GLY A 72 6.91 2.88 -21.68
C GLY A 72 8.17 3.61 -21.20
N VAL A 73 8.46 3.53 -19.90
CA VAL A 73 9.66 4.08 -19.27
C VAL A 73 10.66 2.97 -18.92
N LYS A 74 11.93 3.33 -18.71
CA LYS A 74 12.98 2.36 -18.39
C LYS A 74 12.78 1.68 -17.04
N SER A 75 12.40 2.47 -16.03
CA SER A 75 12.24 2.04 -14.65
C SER A 75 11.35 3.02 -13.89
N VAL A 76 10.85 2.59 -12.73
CA VAL A 76 10.10 3.41 -11.77
C VAL A 76 10.81 3.28 -10.42
N VAL A 77 10.97 4.39 -9.69
CA VAL A 77 11.39 4.35 -8.28
C VAL A 77 10.20 3.86 -7.46
N ALA A 78 10.05 2.55 -7.39
CA ALA A 78 8.86 1.90 -6.87
C ALA A 78 8.92 1.75 -5.34
N VAL A 79 7.83 2.16 -4.69
CA VAL A 79 7.45 1.68 -3.36
C VAL A 79 6.48 0.53 -3.60
N ASP A 80 7.01 -0.66 -3.89
CA ASP A 80 6.21 -1.76 -4.43
C ASP A 80 5.41 -2.44 -3.33
N ILE A 81 4.07 -2.43 -3.44
CA ILE A 81 3.19 -3.06 -2.45
C ILE A 81 3.36 -4.58 -2.38
N LEU A 82 3.90 -5.22 -3.43
CA LEU A 82 4.21 -6.65 -3.39
C LEU A 82 5.35 -6.97 -2.43
N GLU A 83 6.29 -6.04 -2.23
CA GLU A 83 7.36 -6.20 -1.24
C GLU A 83 6.80 -6.08 0.18
N LEU A 84 5.88 -5.12 0.42
CA LEU A 84 5.16 -5.02 1.70
C LEU A 84 4.34 -6.28 1.97
N PHE A 85 3.59 -6.77 0.97
CA PHE A 85 2.81 -7.99 1.10
C PHE A 85 3.70 -9.19 1.48
N ALA A 86 4.82 -9.39 0.76
CA ALA A 86 5.75 -10.49 1.03
C ALA A 86 6.39 -10.41 2.42
N PHE A 87 6.61 -9.20 2.93
CA PHE A 87 7.10 -8.98 4.28
C PHE A 87 6.06 -9.33 5.35
N VAL A 88 4.82 -8.86 5.20
CA VAL A 88 3.74 -9.03 6.19
C VAL A 88 3.20 -10.46 6.19
N ARG A 89 3.13 -11.08 5.01
CA ARG A 89 2.50 -12.39 4.79
C ARG A 89 3.46 -13.32 4.07
N PRO A 90 4.55 -13.74 4.73
CA PRO A 90 5.54 -14.59 4.12
C PRO A 90 4.91 -15.92 3.68
N ALA A 91 5.28 -16.40 2.50
CA ALA A 91 4.81 -17.64 1.89
C ALA A 91 3.29 -17.71 1.57
N GLU A 92 2.56 -16.58 1.65
CA GLU A 92 1.20 -16.51 1.12
C GLU A 92 1.17 -16.19 -0.38
N PHE A 93 0.17 -16.75 -1.07
CA PHE A 93 -0.01 -16.52 -2.50
C PHE A 93 -0.69 -15.17 -2.76
N CYS A 94 -0.15 -14.38 -3.69
CA CYS A 94 -0.79 -13.18 -4.21
C CYS A 94 -0.52 -13.02 -5.71
N LEU A 95 -1.57 -12.74 -6.48
CA LEU A 95 -1.41 -12.34 -7.87
C LEU A 95 -0.75 -10.94 -7.93
N PRO A 96 0.27 -10.70 -8.77
CA PRO A 96 1.01 -9.44 -8.82
C PRO A 96 0.25 -8.36 -9.60
N THR A 97 -0.98 -8.08 -9.19
CA THR A 97 -1.89 -7.10 -9.78
C THR A 97 -2.64 -6.36 -8.67
N PRO A 98 -3.13 -5.12 -8.91
CA PRO A 98 -3.91 -4.39 -7.90
C PRO A 98 -5.11 -5.18 -7.37
N ARG A 99 -5.83 -5.85 -8.29
CA ARG A 99 -6.94 -6.75 -7.96
C ARG A 99 -6.50 -7.93 -7.12
N GLY A 100 -5.36 -8.52 -7.47
CA GLY A 100 -4.75 -9.64 -6.74
C GLY A 100 -4.39 -9.28 -5.31
N ILE A 101 -3.77 -8.12 -5.12
CA ILE A 101 -3.46 -7.56 -3.80
C ILE A 101 -4.74 -7.32 -3.01
N ALA A 102 -5.75 -6.69 -3.61
CA ALA A 102 -7.05 -6.48 -2.98
C ALA A 102 -7.65 -7.81 -2.48
N SER A 103 -7.75 -8.82 -3.34
CA SER A 103 -8.22 -10.15 -2.94
C SER A 103 -7.41 -10.76 -1.80
N ALA A 104 -6.08 -10.67 -1.88
CA ALA A 104 -5.19 -11.26 -0.88
C ALA A 104 -5.41 -10.63 0.50
N VAL A 105 -5.68 -9.33 0.59
CA VAL A 105 -5.97 -8.65 1.87
C VAL A 105 -7.46 -8.67 2.27
N GLY A 106 -8.30 -9.42 1.54
CA GLY A 106 -9.73 -9.56 1.83
C GLY A 106 -10.59 -8.36 1.39
N LEU A 107 -10.12 -7.58 0.42
CA LEU A 107 -10.88 -6.52 -0.24
C LEU A 107 -11.57 -7.02 -1.51
N GLU A 108 -12.70 -6.41 -1.84
CA GLU A 108 -13.36 -6.67 -3.12
C GLU A 108 -12.53 -6.07 -4.27
N PRO A 109 -12.15 -6.84 -5.30
CA PRO A 109 -11.35 -6.33 -6.40
C PRO A 109 -12.12 -5.34 -7.27
N ALA A 110 -11.59 -4.13 -7.41
CA ALA A 110 -12.23 -3.11 -8.23
C ALA A 110 -11.91 -3.24 -9.73
N ASP A 111 -12.85 -2.83 -10.58
CA ASP A 111 -12.73 -2.88 -12.05
C ASP A 111 -12.04 -1.64 -12.65
N THR A 112 -12.26 -0.47 -12.07
CA THR A 112 -11.69 0.80 -12.55
C THR A 112 -10.25 0.99 -12.03
N LEU A 113 -9.44 1.81 -12.72
CA LEU A 113 -8.06 2.07 -12.28
C LEU A 113 -8.05 2.97 -11.03
N GLU A 114 -9.00 3.88 -10.98
CA GLU A 114 -9.30 4.81 -9.91
C GLU A 114 -9.57 4.07 -8.60
N ASP A 115 -10.54 3.16 -8.62
CA ASP A 115 -10.89 2.36 -7.45
C ASP A 115 -9.78 1.36 -7.10
N GLN A 116 -9.02 0.87 -8.09
CA GLN A 116 -7.83 0.07 -7.82
C GLN A 116 -6.75 0.89 -7.09
N ALA A 117 -6.56 2.18 -7.40
CA ALA A 117 -5.60 3.03 -6.69
C ALA A 117 -6.02 3.27 -5.24
N LEU A 118 -7.32 3.51 -4.99
CA LEU A 118 -7.89 3.58 -3.64
C LEU A 118 -7.73 2.24 -2.91
N GLY A 119 -8.02 1.13 -3.59
CA GLY A 119 -7.88 -0.22 -3.05
C GLY A 119 -6.43 -0.56 -2.70
N LEU A 120 -5.44 -0.08 -3.45
CA LEU A 120 -4.02 -0.22 -3.09
C LEU A 120 -3.67 0.58 -1.82
N ALA A 121 -4.23 1.79 -1.66
CA ALA A 121 -4.04 2.57 -0.44
C ALA A 121 -4.60 1.83 0.78
N GLU A 122 -5.83 1.33 0.67
CA GLU A 122 -6.48 0.55 1.73
C GLU A 122 -5.73 -0.76 2.00
N ALA A 123 -5.26 -1.46 0.98
CA ALA A 123 -4.49 -2.68 1.14
C ALA A 123 -3.17 -2.44 1.89
N ALA A 124 -2.44 -1.37 1.55
CA ALA A 124 -1.23 -1.00 2.28
C ALA A 124 -1.53 -0.67 3.75
N GLN A 125 -2.61 0.07 4.02
CA GLN A 125 -3.05 0.36 5.39
C GLN A 125 -3.41 -0.93 6.16
N ARG A 126 -4.09 -1.89 5.54
CA ARG A 126 -4.43 -3.19 6.15
C ARG A 126 -3.21 -4.04 6.45
N LEU A 127 -2.21 -4.04 5.56
CA LEU A 127 -0.97 -4.78 5.74
C LEU A 127 -0.14 -4.19 6.88
N LEU A 128 0.07 -2.88 6.88
CA LEU A 128 0.77 -2.20 7.96
C LEU A 128 -0.02 -2.25 9.30
N GLY A 129 -1.36 -2.23 9.23
CA GLY A 129 -2.23 -2.42 10.39
C GLY A 129 -2.07 -3.77 11.08
N GLN A 130 -1.79 -4.84 10.33
CA GLN A 130 -1.48 -6.15 10.90
C GLN A 130 -0.18 -6.11 11.73
N LEU A 131 0.86 -5.44 11.23
CA LEU A 131 2.13 -5.28 11.94
C LEU A 131 2.00 -4.37 13.17
N ALA A 132 1.09 -3.39 13.13
CA ALA A 132 0.82 -2.47 14.23
C ALA A 132 -0.08 -3.07 15.33
N ASP A 133 -0.72 -4.22 15.09
CA ASP A 133 -1.60 -4.90 16.04
C ASP A 133 -0.81 -5.29 17.31
N PRO A 134 -1.25 -4.88 18.52
CA PRO A 134 -0.64 -5.33 19.78
C PRO A 134 -0.63 -6.85 19.99
N GLN A 135 -1.50 -7.59 19.30
CA GLN A 135 -1.58 -9.05 19.36
C GLN A 135 -0.65 -9.76 18.37
N TYR A 136 0.01 -9.01 17.47
CA TYR A 136 0.99 -9.59 16.56
C TYR A 136 2.25 -9.98 17.34
N SER A 137 2.49 -11.29 17.48
CA SER A 137 3.52 -11.85 18.38
C SER A 137 4.93 -11.38 18.04
N ASP A 138 5.21 -11.17 16.77
CA ASP A 138 6.57 -10.92 16.26
C ASP A 138 6.78 -9.43 15.92
N ARG A 139 6.00 -8.54 16.55
CA ARG A 139 5.98 -7.10 16.25
C ARG A 139 7.34 -6.42 16.40
N GLU A 140 8.05 -6.69 17.50
CA GLU A 140 9.37 -6.07 17.74
C GLU A 140 10.40 -6.56 16.71
N ASP A 141 10.42 -7.87 16.46
CA ASP A 141 11.31 -8.48 15.47
C ASP A 141 11.02 -7.97 14.06
N ALA A 142 9.75 -7.84 13.68
CA ALA A 142 9.34 -7.26 12.40
C ALA A 142 9.86 -5.82 12.24
N SER A 143 9.72 -4.97 13.28
CA SER A 143 10.24 -3.60 13.24
C SER A 143 11.77 -3.56 13.13
N HIS A 144 12.49 -4.43 13.83
CA HIS A 144 13.95 -4.56 13.74
C HIS A 144 14.42 -5.00 12.34
N ILE A 145 13.75 -6.00 11.75
CA ILE A 145 14.06 -6.47 10.39
C ILE A 145 13.74 -5.36 9.38
N ALA A 146 12.58 -4.73 9.49
CA ALA A 146 12.15 -3.64 8.61
C ALA A 146 13.14 -2.47 8.62
N MET A 147 13.63 -2.07 9.81
CA MET A 147 14.61 -1.00 9.94
C MET A 147 16.00 -1.39 9.39
N THR A 148 16.36 -2.67 9.50
CA THR A 148 17.58 -3.19 8.86
C THR A 148 17.47 -3.14 7.34
N MET A 149 16.32 -3.55 6.78
CA MET A 149 16.04 -3.46 5.34
C MET A 149 15.96 -2.01 4.85
N ALA A 150 15.42 -1.08 5.67
CA ALA A 150 15.37 0.34 5.36
C ALA A 150 16.77 0.94 5.15
N ARG A 151 17.76 0.54 5.96
CA ARG A 151 19.17 0.95 5.79
C ARG A 151 19.77 0.44 4.48
N SER A 152 19.20 -0.60 3.89
CA SER A 152 19.55 -1.12 2.56
C SER A 152 18.66 -0.56 1.44
N GLY A 153 17.80 0.42 1.73
CA GLY A 153 16.98 1.13 0.74
C GLY A 153 15.56 0.60 0.57
N TRP A 154 15.08 -0.31 1.41
CA TRP A 154 13.69 -0.76 1.35
C TRP A 154 12.72 0.35 1.80
N PRO A 155 11.80 0.83 0.93
CA PRO A 155 11.07 2.07 1.20
C PRO A 155 9.95 1.95 2.23
N TRP A 156 9.50 0.73 2.57
CA TRP A 156 8.45 0.51 3.55
C TRP A 156 8.97 0.49 5.00
N GLY A 157 10.26 0.25 5.22
CA GLY A 157 10.78 0.02 6.56
C GLY A 157 10.55 1.16 7.57
N PRO A 158 10.55 2.46 7.18
CA PRO A 158 10.23 3.56 8.11
C PRO A 158 8.77 3.62 8.59
N VAL A 159 7.84 2.93 7.91
CA VAL A 159 6.40 2.94 8.24
C VAL A 159 5.90 1.61 8.82
N VAL A 160 6.76 0.60 8.89
CA VAL A 160 6.54 -0.65 9.65
C VAL A 160 6.88 -0.44 11.11
#